data_AF-A0A7C1W3N4-F1
#
_entry.id   AF-A0A7C1W3N4-F1
#
_cell.length_a   1.000
_cell.length_b   1.000
_cell.length_c   1.000
_cell.angle_alpha   90.00
_cell.angle_beta   90.00
_cell.angle_gamma   90.00
#
_symmetry.space_group_name_H-M   'P 1'
#
loop_
_entity.id
_entity.type
_entity.pdbx_description
1 polymer ?
#
loop_
_entity_poly.entity_id
_entity_poly.type
_entity_poly.pdbx_seq_one_letter_code
_entity_poly.pdbx_strand_id
1 'polypeptide(L)'
;LAAIKNVGRAAMDHVVKERDESGPFSGLYDFCNRLDSRVTNKRQMENLVRAGAFDAFNANRKQTFDGLETFLRRAQAEAEERRSGQFGLFRGEGKQAEERPRLPETLDWRPMERLREEFNAIGFFFSAHPLDSYEKNLKRLKVRSIAEILEEGCGGSVNMAGIVQENKERTSAKGSRYAFVTLSDASGVYEITVFSELLSQAREIMQPGQSLFICAAVQFEGDQPRFTAHSLKPLDRVVVAAAAGMRIVVESESPLGSLQGLLGRQERGKGRILLTARTAAGLGVEIELADSYAVTPELLLEVKALPGVVEVGEI
;
A
#
# COMPACT_ATOMS: atom_id res chain seq x y z
N LEU A 1 7.45 8.66 19.51
CA LEU A 1 6.25 9.51 19.34
C LEU A 1 6.49 10.73 18.44
N ALA A 2 7.62 11.45 18.55
CA ALA A 2 7.89 12.63 17.72
C ALA A 2 8.10 12.36 16.20
N ALA A 3 8.24 11.10 15.79
CA ALA A 3 8.34 10.72 14.37
C ALA A 3 6.98 10.74 13.64
N ILE A 4 5.87 10.92 14.36
CA ILE A 4 4.52 10.99 13.78
C ILE A 4 4.30 12.40 13.25
N LYS A 5 3.84 12.52 12.00
CA LYS A 5 3.54 13.80 11.36
C LYS A 5 2.58 14.62 12.21
N ASN A 6 2.85 15.91 12.33
CA ASN A 6 2.03 16.86 13.08
C ASN A 6 1.92 16.56 14.59
N VAL A 7 2.74 15.67 15.15
CA VAL A 7 2.87 15.40 16.59
C VAL A 7 4.11 16.12 17.13
N GLY A 8 3.90 17.14 17.96
CA GLY A 8 4.97 17.99 18.46
C GLY A 8 5.80 17.30 19.54
N ARG A 9 7.13 17.44 19.48
CA ARG A 9 8.05 16.85 20.47
C ARG A 9 7.71 17.25 21.91
N ALA A 10 7.49 18.54 22.16
CA ALA A 10 7.16 19.05 23.49
C ALA A 10 5.88 18.43 24.08
N ALA A 11 4.85 18.20 23.24
CA ALA A 11 3.64 17.52 23.68
C ALA A 11 3.91 16.08 24.10
N MET A 12 4.76 15.37 23.35
CA MET A 12 5.10 13.98 23.66
C MET A 12 6.03 13.85 24.86
N ASP A 13 6.92 14.82 25.07
CA ASP A 13 7.74 14.90 26.28
C ASP A 13 6.84 15.03 27.53
N HIS A 14 5.77 15.82 27.44
CA HIS A 14 4.76 15.93 28.50
C HIS A 14 3.97 14.63 28.72
N VAL A 15 3.60 13.93 27.64
CA VAL A 15 2.94 12.61 27.73
C VAL A 15 3.81 11.61 28.48
N VAL A 16 5.11 11.57 28.15
CA VAL A 16 6.08 10.68 28.80
C VAL A 16 6.21 11.05 30.26
N LYS A 17 6.40 12.34 30.57
CA LYS A 17 6.52 12.83 31.95
C LYS A 17 5.29 12.46 32.81
N GLU A 18 4.09 12.73 32.31
CA GLU A 18 2.83 12.40 32.99
C GLU A 18 2.70 10.89 33.26
N ARG A 19 3.13 10.06 32.30
CA ARG A 19 3.13 8.61 32.45
C ARG A 19 4.16 8.14 33.47
N ASP A 20 5.33 8.77 33.52
CA ASP A 20 6.41 8.39 34.43
C ASP A 20 6.08 8.82 35.89
N GLU A 21 5.35 9.94 36.07
CA GLU A 21 4.93 10.46 37.38
C GLU A 21 3.68 9.76 37.93
N SER A 22 2.64 9.57 37.10
CA SER A 22 1.33 9.04 37.54
C SER A 22 1.05 7.60 37.07
N GLY A 23 2.03 6.95 36.44
CA GLY A 23 1.96 5.57 35.96
C GLY A 23 1.32 5.39 34.57
N PRO A 24 1.23 4.15 34.05
CA PRO A 24 0.67 3.84 32.74
C PRO A 24 -0.77 4.36 32.57
N PHE A 25 -1.14 4.75 31.36
CA PHE A 25 -2.51 5.14 31.05
C PHE A 25 -3.40 3.90 30.98
N SER A 26 -4.56 3.96 31.62
CA SER A 26 -5.53 2.85 31.70
C SER A 26 -6.47 2.77 30.48
N GLY A 27 -6.53 3.81 29.67
CA GLY A 27 -7.34 3.86 28.45
C GLY A 27 -7.41 5.25 27.83
N LEU A 28 -8.18 5.38 26.74
CA LEU A 28 -8.29 6.65 26.01
C LEU A 28 -8.85 7.79 26.87
N TYR A 29 -9.85 7.53 27.70
CA TYR A 29 -10.44 8.54 28.58
C TYR A 29 -9.44 9.03 29.63
N ASP A 30 -8.70 8.11 30.27
CA ASP A 30 -7.65 8.44 31.24
C ASP A 30 -6.52 9.26 30.59
N PHE A 31 -6.11 8.87 29.39
CA PHE A 31 -5.13 9.62 28.59
C PHE A 31 -5.60 11.06 28.32
N CYS A 32 -6.84 11.24 27.84
CA CYS A 32 -7.39 12.56 27.57
C CYS A 32 -7.58 13.39 28.84
N ASN A 33 -7.87 12.76 29.99
CA ASN A 33 -8.17 13.48 31.22
C ASN A 33 -6.92 13.95 31.99
N ARG A 34 -5.84 13.17 31.92
CA ARG A 34 -4.54 13.48 32.54
C ARG A 34 -3.76 14.53 31.77
N LEU A 35 -3.97 14.65 30.46
CA LEU A 35 -3.24 15.58 29.61
C LEU A 35 -4.05 16.86 29.38
N ASP A 36 -3.43 18.01 29.63
CA ASP A 36 -4.07 19.31 29.35
C ASP A 36 -4.35 19.43 27.83
N SER A 37 -5.56 19.88 27.48
CA SER A 37 -5.97 20.17 26.11
C SER A 37 -5.12 21.26 25.43
N ARG A 38 -4.35 22.03 26.21
CA ARG A 38 -3.34 22.98 25.69
C ARG A 38 -2.10 22.29 25.15
N VAL A 39 -1.79 21.10 25.64
CA VAL A 39 -0.61 20.31 25.27
C VAL A 39 -0.93 19.36 24.11
N THR A 40 -2.15 18.82 24.08
CA THR A 40 -2.61 17.88 23.04
C THR A 40 -3.78 18.47 22.23
N ASN A 41 -3.61 18.58 20.91
CA ASN A 41 -4.68 19.04 20.02
C ASN A 41 -5.33 17.87 19.26
N LYS A 42 -6.57 18.08 18.77
CA LYS A 42 -7.33 17.05 18.04
C LYS A 42 -6.53 16.41 16.90
N ARG A 43 -5.79 17.22 16.13
CA ARG A 43 -4.98 16.74 14.99
C ARG A 43 -3.83 15.82 15.42
N GLN A 44 -3.18 16.12 16.54
CA GLN A 44 -2.14 15.26 17.13
C GLN A 44 -2.72 13.93 17.57
N MET A 45 -3.87 13.97 18.24
CA MET A 45 -4.57 12.78 18.73
C MET A 45 -5.04 11.89 17.57
N GLU A 46 -5.61 12.48 16.52
CA GLU A 46 -5.98 11.76 15.29
C GLU A 46 -4.79 11.03 14.67
N ASN A 47 -3.63 11.69 14.56
CA ASN A 47 -2.44 11.06 14.01
C ASN A 47 -1.82 10.01 14.94
N LEU A 48 -1.96 10.14 16.27
CA LEU A 48 -1.61 9.10 17.21
C LEU A 48 -2.49 7.86 17.04
N VAL A 49 -3.81 8.03 16.85
CA VAL A 49 -4.74 6.93 16.55
C VAL A 49 -4.36 6.24 15.24
N ARG A 50 -4.17 7.01 14.16
CA ARG A 50 -3.79 6.48 12.84
C ARG A 50 -2.48 5.69 12.88
N ALA A 51 -1.48 6.20 13.61
CA ALA A 51 -0.19 5.54 13.82
C ALA A 51 -0.26 4.31 14.75
N GLY A 52 -1.40 4.03 15.38
CA GLY A 52 -1.59 2.88 16.25
C GLY A 52 -1.11 3.05 17.69
N ALA A 53 -0.88 4.28 18.14
CA ALA A 53 -0.42 4.55 19.52
C ALA A 53 -1.44 4.10 20.59
N PHE A 54 -2.70 3.92 20.21
CA PHE A 54 -3.79 3.51 21.09
C PHE A 54 -4.29 2.08 20.84
N ASP A 55 -3.60 1.28 20.01
CA ASP A 55 -4.02 -0.10 19.68
C ASP A 55 -4.10 -1.00 20.92
N ALA A 56 -3.31 -0.71 21.95
CA ALA A 56 -3.35 -1.41 23.24
C ALA A 56 -4.62 -1.12 24.05
N PHE A 57 -5.29 0.03 23.83
CA PHE A 57 -6.56 0.37 24.48
C PHE A 57 -7.75 -0.10 23.67
N ASN A 58 -7.66 0.02 22.35
CA ASN A 58 -8.67 -0.45 21.43
C ASN A 58 -8.04 -0.79 20.08
N ALA A 59 -8.13 -2.05 19.67
CA ALA A 59 -7.56 -2.53 18.41
C ALA A 59 -8.27 -1.95 17.17
N ASN A 60 -9.51 -1.47 17.33
CA ASN A 60 -10.29 -0.84 16.27
C ASN A 60 -9.91 0.66 16.17
N ARG A 61 -8.99 0.97 15.26
CA ARG A 61 -8.47 2.33 15.09
C ARG A 61 -9.56 3.27 14.58
N LYS A 62 -10.44 2.82 13.68
CA LYS A 62 -11.55 3.65 13.19
C LYS A 62 -12.52 4.05 14.29
N GLN A 63 -12.92 3.10 15.12
CA GLN A 63 -13.77 3.35 16.27
C GLN A 63 -13.15 4.37 17.23
N THR A 64 -11.85 4.23 17.49
CA THR A 64 -11.09 5.17 18.33
C THR A 64 -11.02 6.55 17.70
N PHE A 65 -10.81 6.63 16.38
CA PHE A 65 -10.74 7.86 15.61
C PHE A 65 -12.09 8.60 15.62
N ASP A 66 -13.18 7.90 15.32
CA ASP A 66 -14.54 8.45 15.26
C ASP A 66 -15.02 8.91 16.65
N GLY A 67 -14.64 8.18 17.71
CA GLY A 67 -14.98 8.53 19.09
C GLY A 67 -14.14 9.64 19.71
N LEU A 68 -12.95 9.92 19.17
CA LEU A 68 -11.93 10.77 19.79
C LEU A 68 -12.45 12.16 20.17
N GLU A 69 -13.27 12.77 19.31
CA GLU A 69 -13.80 14.12 19.56
C GLU A 69 -14.69 14.18 20.81
N THR A 70 -15.50 13.15 21.04
CA THR A 70 -16.37 13.04 22.22
C THR A 70 -15.54 12.94 23.49
N PHE A 71 -14.45 12.16 23.46
CA PHE A 71 -13.56 12.00 24.61
C PHE A 71 -12.80 13.30 24.93
N LEU A 72 -12.29 13.98 23.91
CA LEU A 72 -11.61 15.27 24.08
C LEU A 72 -12.55 16.35 24.63
N ARG A 73 -13.78 16.46 24.11
CA ARG A 73 -14.78 17.40 24.62
C ARG A 73 -15.12 17.13 26.07
N ARG A 74 -15.30 15.86 26.45
CA ARG A 74 -15.60 15.48 27.84
C ARG A 74 -14.44 15.81 28.78
N ALA A 75 -13.22 15.47 28.40
CA ALA A 75 -12.03 15.78 29.20
C ALA A 75 -11.84 17.29 29.40
N GLN A 76 -12.09 18.10 28.37
CA GLN A 76 -12.02 19.55 28.46
C GLN A 76 -13.08 20.12 29.41
N ALA A 77 -14.33 19.65 29.33
CA ALA A 77 -15.40 20.08 30.22
C ALA A 77 -15.05 19.78 31.69
N GLU A 78 -14.58 18.57 31.99
CA GLU A 78 -14.16 18.21 33.35
C GLU A 78 -12.94 19.01 33.84
N ALA A 79 -12.01 19.33 32.96
CA ALA A 79 -10.87 20.19 33.29
C ALA A 79 -11.30 21.63 33.61
N GLU A 80 -12.32 22.15 32.93
CA GLU A 80 -12.92 23.44 33.25
C GLU A 80 -13.70 23.42 34.57
N GLU A 81 -14.49 22.37 34.83
CA GLU A 81 -15.20 22.18 36.11
C GLU A 81 -14.23 22.08 37.31
N ARG A 82 -13.10 21.39 37.13
CA ARG A 82 -12.03 21.33 38.15
C ARG A 82 -11.39 22.70 38.39
N ARG A 83 -11.15 23.48 37.32
CA ARG A 83 -10.56 24.82 37.42
C ARG A 83 -11.52 25.84 38.03
N SER A 84 -12.83 25.73 37.78
CA SER A 84 -13.84 26.66 38.29
C SER A 84 -14.18 26.45 39.77
N GLY A 85 -13.66 25.39 40.41
CA GLY A 85 -13.92 25.08 41.81
C GLY A 85 -15.35 24.59 42.09
N GLN A 86 -16.17 24.39 41.05
CA GLN A 86 -17.56 23.92 41.18
C GLN A 86 -17.67 22.40 41.36
N PHE A 87 -16.54 21.68 41.37
CA PHE A 87 -16.44 20.23 41.43
C PHE A 87 -17.13 19.59 42.66
N GLY A 88 -17.42 20.36 43.72
CA GLY A 88 -17.96 19.86 44.99
C GLY A 88 -19.42 20.20 45.33
N LEU A 89 -20.07 21.16 44.65
CA LEU A 89 -21.35 21.73 45.13
C LEU A 89 -22.62 20.98 44.68
N PHE A 90 -22.53 20.14 43.65
CA PHE A 90 -23.68 19.37 43.12
C PHE A 90 -23.49 17.84 43.15
N ARG A 91 -22.38 17.34 43.71
CA ARG A 91 -22.10 15.90 43.85
C ARG A 91 -22.62 15.33 45.18
N GLY A 92 -23.78 15.81 45.62
CA GLY A 92 -24.49 15.34 46.82
C GLY A 92 -25.08 13.95 46.59
N GLU A 93 -24.76 13.02 47.50
CA GLU A 93 -25.44 11.75 47.81
C GLU A 93 -26.20 11.07 46.66
N GLY A 94 -25.48 10.68 45.63
CA GLY A 94 -25.98 9.81 44.58
C GLY A 94 -24.87 9.52 43.60
N LYS A 95 -24.27 8.32 43.68
CA LYS A 95 -23.30 7.83 42.71
C LYS A 95 -23.97 7.73 41.32
N GLN A 96 -24.04 8.83 40.58
CA GLN A 96 -23.89 8.73 39.14
C GLN A 96 -22.39 8.61 38.91
N ALA A 97 -21.92 7.38 38.68
CA ALA A 97 -20.64 7.21 38.03
C ALA A 97 -20.71 8.05 36.75
N GLU A 98 -19.90 9.11 36.65
CA GLU A 98 -19.82 9.93 35.44
C GLU A 98 -19.78 8.99 34.25
N GLU A 99 -20.79 9.10 33.40
CA GLU A 99 -21.01 8.15 32.33
C GLU A 99 -19.87 8.34 31.33
N ARG A 100 -18.85 7.48 31.47
CA ARG A 100 -17.66 7.56 30.62
C ARG A 100 -18.13 7.48 29.18
N PRO A 101 -17.65 8.39 28.30
CA PRO A 101 -18.05 8.35 26.91
C PRO A 101 -17.70 6.98 26.35
N ARG A 102 -18.67 6.38 25.64
CA ARG A 102 -18.45 5.11 24.96
C ARG A 102 -17.95 5.38 23.56
N LEU A 103 -17.10 4.50 23.07
CA LEU A 103 -16.70 4.52 21.67
C LEU A 103 -17.90 4.10 20.80
N PRO A 104 -18.06 4.68 19.60
CA PRO A 104 -19.16 4.33 18.70
C PRO A 104 -19.04 2.88 18.22
N GLU A 105 -20.16 2.20 17.96
CA GLU A 105 -20.12 0.87 17.35
C GLU A 105 -19.92 1.00 15.83
N THR A 106 -18.72 0.66 15.36
CA THR A 106 -18.33 0.77 13.96
C THR A 106 -17.27 -0.28 13.63
N LEU A 107 -17.31 -0.79 12.39
CA LEU A 107 -16.29 -1.71 11.87
C LEU A 107 -14.94 -0.99 11.77
N ASP A 108 -13.84 -1.72 11.94
CA ASP A 108 -12.50 -1.14 11.73
C ASP A 108 -12.27 -0.76 10.25
N TRP A 109 -11.22 0.02 10.00
CA TRP A 109 -10.77 0.29 8.64
C TRP A 109 -10.45 -1.02 7.91
N ARG A 110 -10.77 -1.06 6.62
CA ARG A 110 -10.32 -2.17 5.77
C ARG A 110 -8.78 -2.18 5.73
N PRO A 111 -8.10 -3.33 5.52
CA PRO A 111 -6.64 -3.42 5.62
C PRO A 111 -5.88 -2.35 4.81
N MET A 112 -6.29 -2.12 3.55
CA MET A 112 -5.67 -1.12 2.68
C MET A 112 -5.95 0.32 3.14
N GLU A 113 -7.14 0.58 3.68
CA GLU A 113 -7.50 1.87 4.26
C GLU A 113 -6.68 2.14 5.53
N ARG A 114 -6.55 1.13 6.41
CA ARG A 114 -5.72 1.19 7.62
C ARG A 114 -4.26 1.50 7.31
N LEU A 115 -3.68 0.84 6.30
CA LEU A 115 -2.33 1.13 5.83
C LEU A 115 -2.20 2.56 5.27
N ARG A 116 -3.21 3.05 4.56
CA ARG A 116 -3.23 4.44 4.07
C ARG A 116 -3.26 5.44 5.22
N GLU A 117 -4.08 5.20 6.24
CA GLU A 117 -4.13 6.05 7.44
C GLU A 117 -2.80 6.04 8.21
N GLU A 118 -2.14 4.87 8.31
CA GLU A 118 -0.79 4.74 8.88
C GLU A 118 0.24 5.55 8.09
N PHE A 119 0.23 5.44 6.76
CA PHE A 119 1.08 6.23 5.88
C PHE A 119 0.82 7.74 6.02
N ASN A 120 -0.44 8.15 6.15
CA ASN A 120 -0.79 9.56 6.37
C ASN A 120 -0.24 10.09 7.69
N ALA A 121 -0.18 9.26 8.73
CA ALA A 121 0.32 9.66 10.04
C ALA A 121 1.84 9.61 10.15
N ILE A 122 2.51 8.62 9.56
CA ILE A 122 3.94 8.36 9.77
C ILE A 122 4.77 8.78 8.55
N GLY A 123 4.23 8.60 7.33
CA GLY A 123 4.91 8.89 6.07
C GLY A 123 5.58 7.69 5.41
N PHE A 124 5.51 6.52 6.03
CA PHE A 124 5.94 5.24 5.48
C PHE A 124 5.06 4.12 6.05
N PHE A 125 5.09 2.94 5.43
CA PHE A 125 4.35 1.77 5.91
C PHE A 125 5.19 1.02 6.95
N PHE A 126 4.65 0.83 8.16
CA PHE A 126 5.33 0.15 9.26
C PHE A 126 4.86 -1.30 9.40
N SER A 127 3.55 -1.55 9.23
CA SER A 127 2.95 -2.87 9.48
C SER A 127 3.10 -3.84 8.30
N ALA A 128 2.81 -3.37 7.09
CA ALA A 128 2.89 -4.15 5.85
C ALA A 128 3.02 -3.20 4.66
N HIS A 129 3.76 -3.57 3.63
CA HIS A 129 3.86 -2.76 2.43
C HIS A 129 2.68 -3.11 1.50
N PRO A 130 1.97 -2.14 0.89
CA PRO A 130 0.86 -2.48 0.00
C PRO A 130 1.26 -3.33 -1.22
N LEU A 131 2.55 -3.35 -1.57
CA LEU A 131 3.11 -4.27 -2.57
C LEU A 131 3.07 -5.74 -2.16
N ASP A 132 2.93 -6.06 -0.88
CA ASP A 132 2.88 -7.44 -0.36
C ASP A 132 1.69 -8.19 -0.96
N SER A 133 0.58 -7.48 -1.22
CA SER A 133 -0.59 -8.06 -1.90
C SER A 133 -0.29 -8.50 -3.35
N TYR A 134 0.79 -7.98 -3.94
CA TYR A 134 1.20 -8.24 -5.31
C TYR A 134 2.42 -9.16 -5.41
N GLU A 135 2.93 -9.72 -4.32
CA GLU A 135 4.21 -10.46 -4.29
C GLU A 135 4.33 -11.52 -5.40
N LYS A 136 3.28 -12.33 -5.60
CA LYS A 136 3.22 -13.34 -6.68
C LYS A 136 3.32 -12.71 -8.06
N ASN A 137 2.65 -11.57 -8.28
CA ASN A 137 2.65 -10.87 -9.56
C ASN A 137 3.99 -10.15 -9.80
N LEU A 138 4.60 -9.58 -8.76
CA LEU A 138 5.91 -8.94 -8.84
C LEU A 138 7.01 -9.92 -9.21
N LYS A 139 7.01 -11.12 -8.60
CA LYS A 139 7.91 -12.22 -8.99
C LYS A 139 7.74 -12.59 -10.46
N ARG A 140 6.49 -12.67 -10.95
CA ARG A 140 6.19 -12.96 -12.36
C ARG A 140 6.67 -11.87 -13.32
N LEU A 141 6.59 -10.61 -12.89
CA LEU A 141 7.05 -9.44 -13.65
C LEU A 141 8.58 -9.23 -13.58
N LYS A 142 9.31 -10.14 -12.92
CA LYS A 142 10.76 -10.04 -12.65
C LYS A 142 11.10 -8.69 -12.00
N VAL A 143 10.23 -8.22 -11.11
CA VAL A 143 10.49 -7.03 -10.31
C VAL A 143 11.54 -7.38 -9.27
N ARG A 144 12.58 -6.54 -9.18
CA ARG A 144 13.62 -6.64 -8.17
C ARG A 144 13.40 -5.59 -7.10
N SER A 145 13.70 -5.95 -5.86
CA SER A 145 13.67 -5.02 -4.73
C SER A 145 14.87 -4.08 -4.75
N ILE A 146 14.80 -2.93 -4.09
CA ILE A 146 15.94 -2.02 -3.99
C ILE A 146 17.12 -2.69 -3.28
N ALA A 147 16.86 -3.51 -2.25
CA ALA A 147 17.91 -4.24 -1.54
C ALA A 147 18.66 -5.20 -2.48
N GLU A 148 17.96 -5.96 -3.32
CA GLU A 148 18.58 -6.86 -4.32
C GLU A 148 19.46 -6.09 -5.31
N ILE A 149 18.98 -4.94 -5.79
CA ILE A 149 19.73 -4.13 -6.77
C ILE A 149 21.01 -3.56 -6.13
N LEU A 150 20.93 -3.10 -4.89
CA LEU A 150 22.08 -2.61 -4.13
C LEU A 150 23.11 -3.71 -3.88
N GLU A 151 22.66 -4.93 -3.54
CA GLU A 151 23.53 -6.07 -3.26
C GLU A 151 24.27 -6.57 -4.52
N GLU A 152 23.60 -6.58 -5.67
CA GLU A 152 24.24 -6.97 -6.94
C GLU A 152 25.31 -5.95 -7.42
N GLY A 153 25.14 -4.66 -7.11
CA GLY A 153 26.08 -3.60 -7.50
C GLY A 153 26.27 -3.42 -9.02
N CYS A 154 25.42 -4.04 -9.84
CA CYS A 154 25.57 -4.07 -11.29
C CYS A 154 24.65 -3.07 -12.00
N GLY A 155 25.22 -2.24 -12.86
CA GLY A 155 24.47 -1.34 -13.73
C GLY A 155 23.62 -2.09 -14.76
N GLY A 156 22.52 -1.48 -15.21
CA GLY A 156 21.69 -2.07 -16.27
C GLY A 156 20.23 -1.66 -16.24
N SER A 157 19.41 -2.32 -17.07
CA SER A 157 17.96 -2.13 -17.07
C SER A 157 17.31 -3.04 -16.03
N VAL A 158 16.44 -2.46 -15.20
CA VAL A 158 15.81 -3.10 -14.04
C VAL A 158 14.31 -2.82 -14.03
N ASN A 159 13.54 -3.83 -13.63
CA ASN A 159 12.13 -3.65 -13.32
C ASN A 159 11.98 -3.51 -11.81
N MET A 160 11.28 -2.47 -11.38
CA MET A 160 11.02 -2.17 -9.98
C MET A 160 9.52 -1.93 -9.78
N ALA A 161 9.05 -2.06 -8.56
CA ALA A 161 7.72 -1.61 -8.18
C ALA A 161 7.81 -0.85 -6.86
N GLY A 162 7.06 0.24 -6.78
CA GLY A 162 7.14 1.13 -5.63
C GLY A 162 5.85 1.91 -5.43
N ILE A 163 5.65 2.38 -4.21
CA ILE A 163 4.58 3.32 -3.89
C ILE A 163 5.18 4.71 -3.82
N VAL A 164 4.57 5.65 -4.53
CA VAL A 164 5.02 7.04 -4.55
C VAL A 164 4.83 7.65 -3.17
N GLN A 165 5.89 8.18 -2.59
CA GLN A 165 5.85 8.93 -1.34
C GLN A 165 5.82 10.44 -1.59
N GLU A 166 6.70 10.90 -2.49
CA GLU A 166 6.88 12.31 -2.80
C GLU A 166 7.26 12.49 -4.28
N ASN A 167 6.81 13.59 -4.87
CA ASN A 167 7.15 13.99 -6.23
C ASN A 167 7.64 15.45 -6.22
N LYS A 168 8.91 15.66 -6.60
CA LYS A 168 9.57 16.97 -6.66
C LYS A 168 9.89 17.32 -8.10
N GLU A 169 9.07 18.16 -8.70
CA GLU A 169 9.35 18.69 -10.04
C GLU A 169 10.36 19.86 -9.99
N ARG A 170 11.29 19.85 -10.95
CA ARG A 170 12.32 20.87 -11.14
C ARG A 170 12.44 21.24 -12.62
N THR A 171 12.98 22.42 -12.87
CA THR A 171 13.36 22.88 -14.20
C THR A 171 14.88 22.90 -14.28
N SER A 172 15.44 22.25 -15.30
CA SER A 172 16.87 22.23 -15.57
C SER A 172 17.34 23.62 -16.02
N ALA A 173 18.65 23.88 -15.90
CA ALA A 173 19.27 25.09 -16.43
C ALA A 173 19.02 25.28 -17.94
N LYS A 174 18.76 24.18 -18.67
CA LYS A 174 18.42 24.17 -20.10
C LYS A 174 16.92 24.37 -20.39
N GLY A 175 16.10 24.65 -19.37
CA GLY A 175 14.65 24.86 -19.49
C GLY A 175 13.80 23.58 -19.55
N SER A 176 14.41 22.40 -19.65
CA SER A 176 13.68 21.13 -19.63
C SER A 176 13.21 20.76 -18.22
N ARG A 177 11.99 20.26 -18.11
CA ARG A 177 11.42 19.81 -16.82
C ARG A 177 11.84 18.39 -16.50
N TYR A 178 12.08 18.11 -15.24
CA TYR A 178 12.32 16.77 -14.73
C TYR A 178 11.75 16.64 -13.32
N ALA A 179 11.56 15.43 -12.84
CA ALA A 179 11.06 15.17 -11.50
C ALA A 179 11.92 14.14 -10.78
N PHE A 180 12.14 14.37 -9.50
CA PHE A 180 12.60 13.35 -8.56
C PHE A 180 11.38 12.77 -7.88
N VAL A 181 11.18 11.46 -8.06
CA VAL A 181 10.07 10.73 -7.44
C VAL A 181 10.66 9.80 -6.41
N THR A 182 10.29 10.00 -5.15
CA THR A 182 10.66 9.13 -4.04
C THR A 182 9.62 8.03 -3.94
N LEU A 183 10.05 6.78 -4.01
CA LEU A 183 9.19 5.61 -3.85
C LEU A 183 9.68 4.70 -2.74
N SER A 184 8.81 3.86 -2.22
CA SER A 184 9.19 2.73 -1.37
C SER A 184 8.72 1.40 -1.92
N ASP A 185 9.53 0.37 -1.64
CA ASP A 185 9.12 -1.02 -1.68
C ASP A 185 9.18 -1.65 -0.27
N ALA A 186 9.02 -2.97 -0.17
CA ALA A 186 9.09 -3.69 1.11
C ALA A 186 10.49 -3.69 1.74
N SER A 187 11.54 -3.40 0.96
CA SER A 187 12.94 -3.46 1.39
C SER A 187 13.53 -2.08 1.72
N GLY A 188 13.00 -0.99 1.15
CA GLY A 188 13.50 0.34 1.44
C GLY A 188 12.86 1.45 0.60
N VAL A 189 13.42 2.65 0.78
CA VAL A 189 13.06 3.87 0.04
C VAL A 189 14.13 4.16 -0.99
N TYR A 190 13.72 4.51 -2.21
CA TYR A 190 14.61 4.86 -3.30
C TYR A 190 14.05 6.04 -4.11
N GLU A 191 14.93 6.76 -4.80
CA GLU A 191 14.57 7.90 -5.62
C GLU A 191 14.84 7.58 -7.09
N ILE A 192 13.87 7.92 -7.95
CA ILE A 192 14.02 7.80 -9.41
C ILE A 192 13.95 9.18 -10.06
N THR A 193 14.75 9.36 -11.11
CA THR A 193 14.70 10.55 -11.97
C THR A 193 13.78 10.29 -13.16
N VAL A 194 12.83 11.19 -13.37
CA VAL A 194 11.86 11.15 -14.48
C VAL A 194 12.07 12.38 -15.36
N PHE A 195 12.49 12.17 -16.62
CA PHE A 195 12.73 13.25 -17.58
C PHE A 195 11.43 13.73 -18.26
N SER A 196 11.50 14.88 -18.92
CA SER A 196 10.35 15.63 -19.47
C SER A 196 9.38 14.80 -20.30
N GLU A 197 9.89 13.90 -21.15
CA GLU A 197 9.06 13.06 -22.02
C GLU A 197 8.12 12.18 -21.20
N LEU A 198 8.69 11.44 -20.23
CA LEU A 198 7.94 10.55 -19.36
C LEU A 198 7.11 11.31 -18.31
N LEU A 199 7.62 12.44 -17.82
CA LEU A 199 6.95 13.30 -16.84
C LEU A 199 5.60 13.81 -17.36
N SER A 200 5.53 14.20 -18.65
CA SER A 200 4.31 14.70 -19.25
C SER A 200 3.18 13.66 -19.29
N GLN A 201 3.54 12.38 -19.50
CA GLN A 201 2.60 11.27 -19.62
C GLN A 201 2.21 10.67 -18.26
N ALA A 202 3.13 10.66 -17.30
CA ALA A 202 2.96 9.98 -16.02
C ALA A 202 2.50 10.89 -14.86
N ARG A 203 2.23 12.18 -15.12
CA ARG A 203 1.94 13.18 -14.09
C ARG A 203 0.77 12.83 -13.16
N GLU A 204 -0.28 12.25 -13.71
CA GLU A 204 -1.48 11.85 -12.95
C GLU A 204 -1.24 10.63 -12.07
N ILE A 205 -0.33 9.74 -12.48
CA ILE A 205 -0.05 8.48 -11.77
C ILE A 205 1.09 8.61 -10.75
N MET A 206 1.85 9.72 -10.78
CA MET A 206 2.93 10.03 -9.83
C MET A 206 2.45 10.79 -8.58
N GLN A 207 1.19 10.59 -8.17
CA GLN A 207 0.65 11.16 -6.95
C GLN A 207 1.03 10.30 -5.73
N PRO A 208 1.29 10.91 -4.55
CA PRO A 208 1.55 10.15 -3.34
C PRO A 208 0.48 9.08 -3.06
N GLY A 209 0.91 7.89 -2.67
CA GLY A 209 0.06 6.72 -2.40
C GLY A 209 -0.25 5.85 -3.62
N GLN A 210 0.14 6.25 -4.84
CA GLN A 210 -0.04 5.42 -6.04
C GLN A 210 1.03 4.34 -6.15
N SER A 211 0.64 3.11 -6.48
CA SER A 211 1.54 1.99 -6.76
C SER A 211 1.92 1.95 -8.24
N LEU A 212 3.22 1.99 -8.52
CA LEU A 212 3.76 2.05 -9.87
C LEU A 212 4.65 0.85 -10.16
N PHE A 213 4.54 0.34 -11.38
CA PHE A 213 5.54 -0.50 -12.03
C PHE A 213 6.48 0.39 -12.84
N ILE A 214 7.78 0.18 -12.65
CA ILE A 214 8.83 1.07 -13.13
C ILE A 214 9.85 0.24 -13.90
N CYS A 215 10.08 0.60 -15.17
CA CYS A 215 11.27 0.17 -15.88
C CYS A 215 12.30 1.30 -15.76
N ALA A 216 13.43 1.03 -15.11
CA ALA A 216 14.49 2.00 -14.90
C ALA A 216 15.83 1.48 -15.41
N ALA A 217 16.76 2.39 -15.69
CA ALA A 217 18.18 2.08 -15.74
C ALA A 217 18.82 2.46 -14.41
N VAL A 218 19.65 1.57 -13.88
CA VAL A 218 20.50 1.83 -12.72
C VAL A 218 21.93 2.07 -13.20
N GLN A 219 22.53 3.15 -12.69
CA GLN A 219 23.94 3.48 -12.86
C GLN A 219 24.55 3.69 -11.48
N PHE A 220 25.68 3.04 -11.20
CA PHE A 220 26.39 3.20 -9.94
C PHE A 220 27.46 4.27 -10.09
N GLU A 221 27.36 5.35 -9.31
CA GLU A 221 28.41 6.34 -9.14
C GLU A 221 29.06 6.12 -7.77
N GLY A 222 30.07 5.25 -7.72
CA GLY A 222 30.61 4.75 -6.45
C GLY A 222 29.61 3.82 -5.76
N ASP A 223 29.29 4.11 -4.50
CA ASP A 223 28.34 3.33 -3.67
C ASP A 223 26.87 3.82 -3.80
N GLN A 224 26.61 4.88 -4.56
CA GLN A 224 25.25 5.42 -4.72
C GLN A 224 24.64 5.02 -6.06
N PRO A 225 23.52 4.28 -6.08
CA PRO A 225 22.80 4.01 -7.31
C PRO A 225 22.01 5.23 -7.75
N ARG A 226 22.08 5.55 -9.04
CA ARG A 226 21.23 6.53 -9.70
C ARG A 226 20.22 5.81 -10.58
N PHE A 227 18.94 5.97 -10.28
CA PHE A 227 17.85 5.38 -11.05
C PHE A 227 17.27 6.39 -12.04
N THR A 228 17.21 6.01 -13.32
CA THR A 228 16.56 6.79 -14.37
C THR A 228 15.38 6.01 -14.92
N ALA A 229 14.17 6.57 -14.82
CA ALA A 229 12.96 5.92 -15.30
C ALA A 229 12.85 6.00 -16.84
N HIS A 230 12.60 4.86 -17.48
CA HIS A 230 12.27 4.75 -18.90
C HIS A 230 10.77 4.56 -19.13
N SER A 231 10.08 3.88 -18.22
CA SER A 231 8.63 3.66 -18.30
C SER A 231 8.02 3.61 -16.91
N LEU A 232 6.86 4.26 -16.77
CA LEU A 232 6.03 4.26 -15.56
C LEU A 232 4.63 3.83 -15.92
N LYS A 233 4.10 2.83 -15.22
CA LYS A 233 2.72 2.34 -15.42
C LYS A 233 2.07 2.06 -14.06
N PRO A 234 0.75 2.28 -13.90
CA PRO A 234 0.03 1.84 -12.72
C PRO A 234 0.20 0.34 -12.53
N LEU A 235 0.57 -0.09 -11.31
CA LEU A 235 0.85 -1.50 -11.04
C LEU A 235 -0.36 -2.39 -11.36
N ASP A 236 -1.57 -1.97 -10.98
CA ASP A 236 -2.80 -2.71 -11.25
C ASP A 236 -3.00 -3.00 -12.74
N ARG A 237 -2.74 -2.03 -13.61
CA ARG A 237 -2.86 -2.22 -15.07
C ARG A 237 -1.85 -3.22 -15.59
N VAL A 238 -0.62 -3.19 -15.08
CA VAL A 238 0.43 -4.13 -15.48
C VAL A 238 0.11 -5.54 -14.97
N VAL A 239 -0.43 -5.65 -13.77
CA VAL A 239 -0.86 -6.92 -13.19
C VAL A 239 -2.01 -7.51 -13.98
N VAL A 240 -3.04 -6.74 -14.33
CA VAL A 240 -4.14 -7.21 -15.19
C VAL A 240 -3.63 -7.62 -16.58
N ALA A 241 -2.77 -6.81 -17.21
CA ALA A 241 -2.21 -7.14 -18.52
C ALA A 241 -1.25 -8.35 -18.50
N ALA A 242 -0.60 -8.63 -17.37
CA ALA A 242 0.24 -9.81 -17.19
C ALA A 242 -0.55 -11.04 -16.71
N ALA A 243 -1.71 -10.81 -16.08
CA ALA A 243 -2.68 -11.83 -15.74
C ALA A 243 -3.45 -12.30 -16.96
N ALA A 244 -3.71 -11.40 -17.93
CA ALA A 244 -4.33 -11.64 -19.23
C ALA A 244 -3.61 -12.77 -19.97
N GLY A 245 -4.02 -13.98 -19.61
CA GLY A 245 -3.60 -15.24 -20.16
C GLY A 245 -4.80 -15.91 -20.80
N MET A 246 -4.55 -17.00 -21.51
CA MET A 246 -5.57 -17.79 -22.17
C MET A 246 -5.58 -19.19 -21.52
N ARG A 247 -6.69 -19.57 -20.91
CA ARG A 247 -6.93 -20.95 -20.50
C ARG A 247 -7.54 -21.70 -21.68
N ILE A 248 -6.93 -22.82 -22.04
CA ILE A 248 -7.39 -23.73 -23.08
C ILE A 248 -7.71 -25.06 -22.42
N VAL A 249 -8.95 -25.53 -22.53
CA VAL A 249 -9.37 -26.85 -22.04
C VAL A 249 -9.41 -27.82 -23.22
N VAL A 250 -8.70 -28.93 -23.10
CA VAL A 250 -8.66 -30.00 -24.10
C VAL A 250 -9.06 -31.33 -23.47
N GLU A 251 -9.78 -32.15 -24.22
CA GLU A 251 -10.24 -33.49 -23.79
C GLU A 251 -9.49 -34.63 -24.50
N SER A 252 -8.63 -34.30 -25.47
CA SER A 252 -7.86 -35.29 -26.23
C SER A 252 -6.51 -34.72 -26.68
N GLU A 253 -5.64 -35.58 -27.20
CA GLU A 253 -4.32 -35.19 -27.73
C GLU A 253 -4.39 -34.58 -29.14
N SER A 254 -5.51 -34.70 -29.85
CA SER A 254 -5.65 -34.22 -31.23
C SER A 254 -5.36 -32.73 -31.46
N PRO A 255 -5.74 -31.78 -30.57
CA PRO A 255 -5.49 -30.36 -30.79
C PRO A 255 -4.05 -29.95 -30.49
N LEU A 256 -3.23 -30.80 -29.85
CA LEU A 256 -1.89 -30.40 -29.37
C LEU A 256 -0.95 -30.03 -30.53
N GLY A 257 -0.96 -30.78 -31.63
CA GLY A 257 -0.14 -30.47 -32.80
C GLY A 257 -0.54 -29.17 -33.49
N SER A 258 -1.85 -28.92 -33.61
CA SER A 258 -2.38 -27.67 -34.17
C SER A 258 -2.12 -26.48 -33.26
N LEU A 259 -2.28 -26.64 -31.95
CA LEU A 259 -1.94 -25.62 -30.94
C LEU A 259 -0.45 -25.26 -31.02
N GLN A 260 0.44 -26.25 -31.09
CA GLN A 260 1.87 -26.00 -31.23
C GLN A 260 2.19 -25.22 -32.51
N GLY A 261 1.58 -25.59 -33.65
CA GLY A 261 1.77 -24.90 -34.92
C GLY A 261 1.22 -23.46 -34.92
N LEU A 262 0.11 -23.22 -34.22
CA LEU A 262 -0.54 -21.91 -34.14
C LEU A 262 0.23 -20.99 -33.19
N LEU A 263 0.59 -21.49 -32.00
CA LEU A 263 1.41 -20.76 -31.04
C LEU A 263 2.82 -20.48 -31.57
N GLY A 264 3.39 -21.38 -32.37
CA GLY A 264 4.68 -21.17 -33.03
C GLY A 264 4.69 -20.05 -34.08
N ARG A 265 3.52 -19.61 -34.57
CA ARG A 265 3.37 -18.50 -35.52
C ARG A 265 3.08 -17.16 -34.84
N GLN A 266 2.69 -17.18 -33.57
CA GLN A 266 2.37 -15.98 -32.82
C GLN A 266 3.62 -15.31 -32.26
N GLU A 267 3.57 -13.99 -32.14
CA GLU A 267 4.64 -13.25 -31.49
C GLU A 267 4.71 -13.59 -29.99
N ARG A 268 5.94 -13.67 -29.48
CA ARG A 268 6.17 -13.82 -28.04
C ARG A 268 5.68 -12.56 -27.33
N GLY A 269 4.83 -12.75 -26.32
CA GLY A 269 4.15 -11.67 -25.60
C GLY A 269 4.19 -11.88 -24.09
N LYS A 270 3.30 -11.19 -23.37
CA LYS A 270 3.24 -11.24 -21.90
C LYS A 270 2.13 -12.13 -21.36
N GLY A 271 1.23 -12.62 -22.21
CA GLY A 271 0.12 -13.48 -21.82
C GLY A 271 0.57 -14.93 -21.68
N ARG A 272 0.06 -15.60 -20.65
CA ARG A 272 0.35 -17.01 -20.36
C ARG A 272 -0.72 -17.89 -20.93
N ILE A 273 -0.38 -19.12 -21.30
CA ILE A 273 -1.36 -20.10 -21.77
C ILE A 273 -1.40 -21.25 -20.79
N LEU A 274 -2.57 -21.49 -20.22
CA LEU A 274 -2.81 -22.58 -19.29
C LEU A 274 -3.61 -23.67 -20.01
N LEU A 275 -3.00 -24.83 -20.21
CA LEU A 275 -3.59 -25.97 -20.89
C LEU A 275 -4.17 -26.93 -19.85
N THR A 276 -5.50 -27.06 -19.79
CA THR A 276 -6.18 -27.99 -18.89
C THR A 276 -6.58 -29.23 -19.66
N ALA A 277 -5.90 -30.35 -19.44
CA ALA A 277 -6.26 -31.63 -20.02
C ALA A 277 -7.24 -32.35 -19.09
N ARG A 278 -8.48 -32.59 -19.54
CA ARG A 278 -9.42 -33.48 -18.84
C ARG A 278 -9.15 -34.91 -19.26
N THR A 279 -8.67 -35.72 -18.33
CA THR A 279 -8.48 -37.16 -18.58
C THR A 279 -9.82 -37.90 -18.50
N ALA A 280 -9.92 -39.04 -19.19
CA ALA A 280 -11.11 -39.91 -19.16
C ALA A 280 -11.50 -40.41 -17.76
N ALA A 281 -10.59 -40.30 -16.77
CA ALA A 281 -10.82 -40.64 -15.37
C ALA A 281 -11.41 -39.48 -14.53
N GLY A 282 -11.72 -38.33 -15.13
CA GLY A 282 -12.26 -37.16 -14.45
C GLY A 282 -11.23 -36.30 -13.70
N LEU A 283 -9.94 -36.62 -13.85
CA LEU A 283 -8.83 -35.80 -13.31
C LEU A 283 -8.44 -34.74 -14.35
N GLY A 284 -8.46 -33.47 -13.94
CA GLY A 284 -7.96 -32.34 -14.73
C GLY A 284 -6.50 -32.07 -14.42
N VAL A 285 -5.63 -32.13 -15.42
CA VAL A 285 -4.22 -31.74 -15.29
C VAL A 285 -4.06 -30.36 -15.89
N GLU A 286 -3.69 -29.37 -15.07
CA GLU A 286 -3.33 -28.04 -15.55
C GLU A 286 -1.82 -28.01 -15.87
N ILE A 287 -1.50 -27.63 -17.11
CA ILE A 287 -0.14 -27.50 -17.64
C ILE A 287 0.05 -26.04 -18.06
N GLU A 288 0.94 -25.33 -17.39
CA GLU A 288 1.38 -24.00 -17.81
C GLU A 288 2.45 -24.16 -18.91
N LEU A 289 2.26 -23.51 -20.06
CA LEU A 289 3.29 -23.51 -21.11
C LEU A 289 4.51 -22.70 -20.65
N ALA A 290 5.71 -23.17 -21.00
CA ALA A 290 6.97 -22.53 -20.60
C ALA A 290 7.20 -21.16 -21.27
N ASP A 291 6.64 -20.96 -22.47
CA ASP A 291 6.76 -19.73 -23.24
C ASP A 291 5.53 -18.82 -23.06
N SER A 292 5.75 -17.50 -23.07
CA SER A 292 4.71 -16.48 -23.03
C SER A 292 4.38 -15.96 -24.42
N TYR A 293 3.09 -15.77 -24.71
CA TYR A 293 2.56 -15.41 -26.03
C TYR A 293 1.76 -14.11 -25.96
N ALA A 294 1.63 -13.43 -27.09
CA ALA A 294 0.70 -12.31 -27.21
C ALA A 294 -0.73 -12.86 -27.28
N VAL A 295 -1.49 -12.74 -26.19
CA VAL A 295 -2.90 -13.15 -26.17
C VAL A 295 -3.72 -12.03 -26.80
N THR A 296 -4.09 -12.19 -28.06
CA THR A 296 -4.98 -11.29 -28.80
C THR A 296 -6.39 -11.89 -28.91
N PRO A 297 -7.44 -11.06 -29.10
CA PRO A 297 -8.79 -11.57 -29.36
C PRO A 297 -8.87 -12.47 -30.61
N GLU A 298 -8.02 -12.23 -31.61
CA GLU A 298 -7.89 -13.04 -32.81
C GLU A 298 -7.36 -14.45 -32.49
N LEU A 299 -6.30 -14.53 -31.67
CA LEU A 299 -5.75 -15.81 -31.20
C LEU A 299 -6.79 -16.63 -30.42
N LEU A 300 -7.59 -15.96 -29.58
CA LEU A 300 -8.69 -16.58 -28.83
C LEU A 300 -9.72 -17.23 -29.74
N LEU A 301 -10.12 -16.53 -30.81
CA LEU A 301 -11.08 -17.04 -31.79
C LEU A 301 -10.51 -18.22 -32.58
N GLU A 302 -9.25 -18.14 -33.00
CA GLU A 302 -8.58 -19.22 -33.73
C GLU A 302 -8.42 -20.48 -32.88
N VAL A 303 -8.01 -20.33 -31.62
CA VAL A 303 -7.87 -21.46 -30.69
C VAL A 303 -9.23 -22.10 -30.38
N LYS A 304 -10.29 -21.29 -30.26
CA LYS A 304 -11.66 -21.79 -30.07
C LYS A 304 -12.20 -22.53 -31.30
N ALA A 305 -11.69 -22.23 -32.50
CA ALA A 305 -12.08 -22.91 -33.73
C ALA A 305 -11.37 -24.26 -33.94
N LEU A 306 -10.36 -24.61 -33.11
CA LEU A 306 -9.63 -25.85 -33.25
C LEU A 306 -10.47 -27.07 -32.80
N PRO A 307 -10.54 -28.14 -33.62
CA PRO A 307 -11.25 -29.36 -33.24
C PRO A 307 -10.55 -30.05 -32.07
N GLY A 308 -11.30 -30.31 -30.99
CA GLY A 308 -10.80 -30.93 -29.74
C GLY A 308 -10.55 -29.94 -28.60
N VAL A 309 -10.69 -28.64 -28.85
CA VAL A 309 -10.73 -27.61 -27.80
C VAL A 309 -12.17 -27.45 -27.30
N VAL A 310 -12.36 -27.61 -26.00
CA VAL A 310 -13.69 -27.65 -25.37
C VAL A 310 -14.09 -26.28 -24.85
N GLU A 311 -13.12 -25.57 -24.28
CA GLU A 311 -13.35 -24.27 -23.68
C GLU A 311 -12.09 -23.42 -23.82
N VAL A 312 -12.28 -22.14 -24.13
CA VAL A 312 -11.22 -21.14 -24.15
C VAL A 312 -11.71 -19.92 -23.40
N GLY A 313 -10.96 -19.49 -22.40
CA GLY A 313 -11.30 -18.35 -21.56
C GLY A 313 -10.08 -17.50 -21.25
N GLU A 314 -10.30 -16.21 -21.02
CA GLU A 314 -9.28 -15.32 -20.48
C GLU A 314 -9.05 -15.62 -19.00
N ILE A 315 -7.81 -15.46 -18.54
CA ILE A 315 -7.36 -15.65 -17.15
C ILE A 315 -7.15 -14.29 -16.48
#